data_AF-A0A813FIG2-F1
#
_entry.id   AF-A0A813FIG2-F1
#
_cell.length_a   1.000
_cell.length_b   1.000
_cell.length_c   1.000
_cell.angle_alpha   90.00
_cell.angle_beta   90.00
_cell.angle_gamma   90.00
#
_symmetry.space_group_name_H-M   'P 1'
#
loop_
_entity.id
_entity.type
_entity.pdbx_description
1 polymer ?
#
loop_
_entity_poly.entity_id
_entity_poly.type
_entity_poly.pdbx_seq_one_letter_code
_entity_poly.pdbx_strand_id
1 'polypeptide(L)'
;YRRGRGLCWVSSTAVVAALSFARGGFERAAVGHVCSGSLLFSQPSRYGETSRQRRELRAAVKRAAGGSSDKFDKAAFLRREEFDPLSLQSYRQEALLQYSNTNQSEPLRIYIFLFLTISGLCSPAFAARDVAAWYYIIAAVLTLGSGFLFLRERGKRTAQLVRLQREYSLGDLKIEISDSAVGTSTRCEVRSLRTKRRVVALFGKRDQLAEALAAALPYRRRLEQSGVVIIPISASNADDAEAALAEALGGASGVRAAARWLATPLSLESWRQYFEDLLEEKGGTNGRAVWVGLSVKGRVFGSDFGCPVWDELLAAMPPLAPPRSTEPAFAGADSQDLLAAQASFYTALTGGDEAALAKLFTDTDDLEISEALRVDAERGFSNLSGWEMVLAPGARPELTVASQDAVLLSQTHAVSTCIEFPVLGPTLLASQ
;
A
#
# COMPACT_ATOMS: atom_id res chain seq x y z
N TYR A 1 30.43 -59.36 -42.25
CA TYR A 1 29.15 -60.03 -41.90
C TYR A 1 29.22 -60.31 -40.39
N ARG A 2 28.44 -59.79 -39.44
CA ARG A 2 27.09 -59.18 -39.36
C ARG A 2 27.12 -58.09 -38.25
N ARG A 3 26.21 -57.11 -38.37
CA ARG A 3 26.06 -55.86 -37.57
C ARG A 3 25.42 -56.07 -36.19
N GLY A 4 25.72 -55.14 -35.27
CA GLY A 4 24.82 -54.67 -34.20
C GLY A 4 25.09 -53.18 -33.91
N ARG A 5 24.07 -52.33 -34.03
CA ARG A 5 24.10 -50.85 -33.91
C ARG A 5 23.72 -50.38 -32.50
N GLY A 6 24.18 -49.19 -32.09
CA GLY A 6 23.58 -48.36 -31.03
C GLY A 6 24.22 -46.97 -30.96
N LEU A 7 23.66 -45.98 -31.68
CA LEU A 7 23.05 -44.73 -31.19
C LEU A 7 23.92 -43.91 -30.20
N CYS A 8 24.60 -42.86 -30.66
CA CYS A 8 24.15 -41.46 -30.84
C CYS A 8 24.11 -40.60 -29.57
N TRP A 9 25.07 -39.67 -29.56
CA TRP A 9 25.26 -38.46 -28.78
C TRP A 9 24.00 -37.65 -28.47
N VAL A 10 23.78 -37.29 -27.20
CA VAL A 10 23.25 -35.98 -26.75
C VAL A 10 23.72 -35.72 -25.30
N SER A 11 24.80 -34.94 -25.09
CA SER A 11 25.06 -34.31 -23.78
C SER A 11 26.21 -33.31 -23.86
N SER A 12 25.93 -32.09 -24.33
CA SER A 12 26.81 -30.92 -24.06
C SER A 12 26.10 -29.57 -24.21
N THR A 13 24.97 -29.50 -24.91
CA THR A 13 24.27 -28.24 -25.19
C THR A 13 23.42 -27.69 -24.04
N ALA A 14 23.02 -28.51 -23.06
CA ALA A 14 22.16 -28.06 -21.95
C ALA A 14 22.90 -27.27 -20.85
N VAL A 15 24.20 -27.49 -20.67
CA VAL A 15 24.99 -26.87 -19.58
C VAL A 15 25.46 -25.45 -19.94
N VAL A 16 25.65 -25.16 -21.22
CA VAL A 16 26.10 -23.84 -21.70
C VAL A 16 24.97 -22.80 -21.68
N ALA A 17 23.71 -23.23 -21.81
CA ALA A 17 22.55 -22.33 -21.73
C ALA A 17 22.28 -21.80 -20.30
N ALA A 18 22.51 -22.63 -19.27
CA ALA A 18 22.31 -22.24 -17.87
C ALA A 18 23.38 -21.25 -17.36
N LEU A 19 24.62 -21.36 -17.84
CA LEU A 19 25.71 -20.47 -17.46
C LEU A 19 25.67 -19.10 -18.18
N SER A 20 25.06 -19.03 -19.37
CA SER A 20 24.91 -17.77 -20.10
C SER A 20 23.84 -16.85 -19.49
N PHE A 21 22.83 -17.42 -18.81
CA PHE A 21 21.79 -16.62 -18.14
C PHE A 21 22.25 -16.01 -16.80
N ALA A 22 23.23 -16.64 -16.13
CA ALA A 22 23.77 -16.16 -14.86
C ALA A 22 24.78 -15.00 -15.01
N ARG A 23 25.35 -14.80 -16.21
CA ARG A 23 26.44 -13.83 -16.44
C ARG A 23 25.96 -12.43 -16.81
N GLY A 24 24.66 -12.23 -17.07
CA GLY A 24 24.09 -10.94 -17.48
C GLY A 24 23.69 -9.99 -16.35
N GLY A 25 23.98 -10.31 -15.09
CA GLY A 25 23.45 -9.58 -13.92
C GLY A 25 24.47 -8.90 -13.01
N PHE A 26 25.72 -8.74 -13.44
CA PHE A 26 26.78 -8.25 -12.55
C PHE A 26 27.61 -7.13 -13.18
N GLU A 27 27.10 -5.89 -13.13
CA GLU A 27 27.93 -4.66 -13.08
C GLU A 27 27.21 -3.54 -12.29
N ARG A 28 27.83 -3.13 -11.16
CA ARG A 28 27.79 -1.84 -10.40
C ARG A 28 26.41 -1.32 -9.94
N ALA A 29 26.20 -0.88 -8.68
CA ALA A 29 26.97 0.13 -7.97
C ALA A 29 26.77 0.09 -6.43
N ALA A 30 27.57 0.93 -5.77
CA ALA A 30 27.83 1.07 -4.34
C ALA A 30 26.70 1.70 -3.50
N VAL A 31 26.94 1.60 -2.18
CA VAL A 31 26.34 2.28 -1.01
C VAL A 31 25.65 3.62 -1.29
N GLY A 32 24.42 3.76 -0.77
CA GLY A 32 23.69 5.03 -0.62
C GLY A 32 22.34 4.83 0.09
N HIS A 33 22.14 5.56 1.19
CA HIS A 33 20.89 5.69 1.94
C HIS A 33 19.79 6.37 1.09
N VAL A 34 18.53 6.03 1.38
CA VAL A 34 17.27 6.72 0.99
C VAL A 34 16.99 6.86 -0.51
N CYS A 35 15.90 6.22 -0.99
CA CYS A 35 14.92 6.85 -1.88
C CYS A 35 13.75 5.89 -2.18
N SER A 36 12.54 6.41 -1.97
CA SER A 36 11.29 5.96 -2.60
C SER A 36 11.48 5.78 -4.10
N GLY A 37 11.21 4.56 -4.58
CA GLY A 37 11.25 4.22 -6.00
C GLY A 37 9.92 3.62 -6.43
N SER A 38 9.05 4.46 -6.97
CA SER A 38 7.85 4.06 -7.72
C SER A 38 8.26 3.22 -8.93
N LEU A 39 8.21 1.90 -8.81
CA LEU A 39 8.35 0.99 -9.94
C LEU A 39 7.06 1.05 -10.78
N LEU A 40 7.12 1.84 -11.85
CA LEU A 40 6.22 1.79 -12.99
C LEU A 40 6.30 0.39 -13.62
N PHE A 41 5.47 -0.53 -13.14
CA PHE A 41 5.22 -1.79 -13.84
C PHE A 41 4.39 -1.51 -15.09
N SER A 42 5.00 -1.74 -16.25
CA SER A 42 4.30 -1.83 -17.52
C SER A 42 3.18 -2.87 -17.42
N GLN A 43 1.97 -2.48 -17.79
CA GLN A 43 0.83 -3.40 -17.87
C GLN A 43 1.13 -4.54 -18.84
N PRO A 44 0.89 -5.81 -18.48
CA PRO A 44 0.70 -6.83 -19.48
C PRO A 44 -0.66 -6.58 -20.14
N SER A 45 -0.63 -6.42 -21.47
CA SER A 45 -1.78 -6.48 -22.35
C SER A 45 -2.73 -7.61 -21.95
N ARG A 46 -4.03 -7.31 -21.87
CA ARG A 46 -5.12 -8.28 -21.67
C ARG A 46 -5.01 -9.40 -22.71
N TYR A 47 -4.35 -10.50 -22.34
CA TYR A 47 -4.47 -11.75 -23.08
C TYR A 47 -5.81 -12.37 -22.72
N GLY A 48 -6.69 -12.50 -23.73
CA GLY A 48 -7.99 -13.12 -23.58
C GLY A 48 -7.84 -14.54 -23.03
N GLU A 49 -8.58 -14.82 -21.96
CA GLU A 49 -8.74 -16.17 -21.43
C GLU A 49 -9.15 -17.12 -22.56
N THR A 50 -8.29 -18.09 -22.85
CA THR A 50 -8.61 -19.09 -23.87
C THR A 50 -9.82 -19.91 -23.41
N SER A 51 -10.73 -20.21 -24.33
CA SER A 51 -11.96 -20.97 -24.10
C SER A 51 -11.74 -22.32 -23.41
N ARG A 52 -10.51 -22.85 -23.47
CA ARG A 52 -10.06 -24.09 -22.84
C ARG A 52 -9.92 -23.95 -21.31
N GLN A 53 -9.32 -22.87 -20.81
CA GLN A 53 -9.21 -22.61 -19.36
C GLN A 53 -10.58 -22.44 -18.71
N ARG A 54 -11.53 -21.77 -19.39
CA ARG A 54 -12.92 -21.67 -18.90
C ARG A 54 -13.62 -23.02 -18.83
N ARG A 55 -13.33 -23.95 -19.75
CA ARG A 55 -13.90 -25.30 -19.74
C ARG A 55 -13.31 -26.15 -18.60
N GLU A 56 -12.02 -26.04 -18.34
CA GLU A 56 -11.36 -26.76 -17.24
C GLU A 56 -11.80 -26.25 -15.87
N LEU A 57 -11.90 -24.93 -15.68
CA LEU A 57 -12.49 -24.32 -14.48
C LEU A 57 -13.95 -24.76 -14.29
N ARG A 58 -14.77 -24.74 -15.35
CA ARG A 58 -16.16 -25.23 -15.28
C ARG A 58 -16.22 -26.71 -14.95
N ALA A 59 -15.35 -27.54 -15.52
CA ALA A 59 -15.33 -28.98 -15.27
C ALA A 59 -14.78 -29.35 -13.87
N ALA A 60 -13.85 -28.56 -13.34
CA ALA A 60 -13.38 -28.69 -11.96
C ALA A 60 -14.45 -28.24 -10.96
N VAL A 61 -15.13 -27.12 -11.23
CA VAL A 61 -16.27 -26.64 -10.43
C VAL A 61 -17.42 -27.65 -10.45
N LYS A 62 -17.73 -28.25 -11.61
CA LYS A 62 -18.79 -29.26 -11.73
C LYS A 62 -18.48 -30.56 -10.98
N ARG A 63 -17.19 -30.91 -10.84
CA ARG A 63 -16.73 -32.05 -10.05
C ARG A 63 -16.71 -31.74 -8.54
N ALA A 64 -16.35 -30.50 -8.16
CA ALA A 64 -16.38 -30.05 -6.77
C ALA A 64 -17.82 -29.85 -6.24
N ALA A 65 -18.78 -29.52 -7.11
CA ALA A 65 -20.18 -29.28 -6.77
C ALA A 65 -21.02 -30.54 -6.52
N GLY A 66 -20.41 -31.74 -6.48
CA GLY A 66 -21.04 -32.95 -5.95
C GLY A 66 -22.50 -33.18 -6.35
N GLY A 67 -22.79 -33.32 -7.65
CA GLY A 67 -24.00 -33.96 -8.17
C GLY A 67 -25.39 -33.42 -7.80
N SER A 68 -25.52 -32.42 -6.93
CA SER A 68 -26.80 -31.85 -6.53
C SER A 68 -27.00 -30.48 -7.19
N SER A 69 -28.23 -30.22 -7.59
CA SER A 69 -28.74 -28.94 -8.11
C SER A 69 -28.75 -27.84 -7.03
N ASP A 70 -27.67 -27.73 -6.26
CA ASP A 70 -27.50 -26.67 -5.28
C ASP A 70 -26.57 -25.60 -5.86
N LYS A 71 -26.93 -24.33 -5.69
CA LYS A 71 -26.18 -23.21 -6.30
C LYS A 71 -24.76 -23.24 -5.77
N PHE A 72 -23.77 -23.50 -6.64
CA PHE A 72 -22.37 -23.45 -6.28
C PHE A 72 -22.04 -22.11 -5.59
N ASP A 73 -21.78 -22.17 -4.29
CA ASP A 73 -21.36 -20.99 -3.53
C ASP A 73 -19.87 -20.72 -3.80
N LYS A 74 -19.64 -19.85 -4.78
CA LYS A 74 -18.30 -19.38 -5.13
C LYS A 74 -17.59 -18.73 -3.95
N ALA A 75 -18.30 -18.01 -3.09
CA ALA A 75 -17.68 -17.32 -1.96
C ALA A 75 -17.24 -18.32 -0.89
N ALA A 76 -18.07 -19.33 -0.58
CA ALA A 76 -17.66 -20.41 0.32
C ALA A 76 -16.46 -21.20 -0.23
N PHE A 77 -16.46 -21.51 -1.53
CA PHE A 77 -15.35 -22.20 -2.19
C PHE A 77 -14.03 -21.42 -2.08
N LEU A 78 -14.03 -20.13 -2.43
CA LEU A 78 -12.82 -19.28 -2.40
C LEU A 78 -12.23 -19.08 -1.00
N ARG A 79 -13.06 -19.16 0.05
CA ARG A 79 -12.64 -19.02 1.46
C ARG A 79 -12.05 -20.30 2.05
N ARG A 80 -12.21 -21.43 1.36
CA ARG A 80 -11.66 -22.70 1.81
C ARG A 80 -10.15 -22.61 1.91
N GLU A 81 -9.60 -23.19 2.97
CA GLU A 81 -8.16 -23.39 3.11
C GLU A 81 -7.73 -24.65 2.36
N GLU A 82 -6.63 -24.53 1.63
CA GLU A 82 -6.00 -25.61 0.88
C GLU A 82 -4.54 -25.70 1.29
N PHE A 83 -4.09 -26.92 1.56
CA PHE A 83 -2.70 -27.19 1.94
C PHE A 83 -1.80 -26.98 0.73
N ASP A 84 -0.79 -26.13 0.90
CA ASP A 84 0.20 -25.85 -0.13
C ASP A 84 1.52 -26.58 0.17
N PRO A 85 1.95 -27.54 -0.67
CA PRO A 85 3.12 -28.37 -0.39
C PRO A 85 4.44 -27.60 -0.42
N LEU A 86 4.50 -26.46 -1.12
CA LEU A 86 5.72 -25.65 -1.22
C LEU A 86 5.98 -24.83 0.05
N SER A 87 4.94 -24.28 0.66
CA SER A 87 5.07 -23.56 1.94
C SER A 87 5.02 -24.51 3.13
N LEU A 88 4.38 -25.67 3.00
CA LEU A 88 3.96 -26.57 4.10
C LEU A 88 2.95 -25.91 5.04
N GLN A 89 2.14 -25.00 4.51
CA GLN A 89 1.09 -24.28 5.22
C GLN A 89 -0.22 -24.34 4.44
N SER A 90 -1.33 -24.17 5.13
CA SER A 90 -2.62 -24.00 4.49
C SER A 90 -2.86 -22.53 4.18
N TYR A 91 -3.29 -22.25 2.95
CA TYR A 91 -3.69 -20.90 2.55
C TYR A 91 -5.11 -20.90 1.99
N ARG A 92 -5.76 -19.75 2.04
CA ARG A 92 -7.05 -19.56 1.39
C ARG A 92 -6.94 -19.75 -0.13
N GLN A 93 -7.91 -20.43 -0.73
CA GLN A 93 -7.91 -20.71 -2.17
C GLN A 93 -7.83 -19.45 -3.03
N GLU A 94 -8.49 -18.36 -2.64
CA GLU A 94 -8.36 -17.10 -3.36
C GLU A 94 -6.95 -16.50 -3.34
N ALA A 95 -6.19 -16.67 -2.27
CA ALA A 95 -4.80 -16.22 -2.20
C ALA A 95 -3.92 -17.05 -3.15
N LEU A 96 -4.13 -18.36 -3.20
CA LEU A 96 -3.43 -19.27 -4.13
C LEU A 96 -3.77 -18.97 -5.60
N LEU A 97 -5.05 -18.74 -5.91
CA LEU A 97 -5.51 -18.39 -7.25
C LEU A 97 -4.97 -17.03 -7.69
N GLN A 98 -5.00 -16.03 -6.79
CA GLN A 98 -4.46 -14.72 -7.09
C GLN A 98 -2.95 -14.78 -7.33
N TYR A 99 -2.21 -15.49 -6.48
CA TYR A 99 -0.77 -15.67 -6.63
C TYR A 99 -0.42 -16.43 -7.92
N SER A 100 -1.10 -17.53 -8.22
CA SER A 100 -0.84 -18.32 -9.44
C SER A 100 -1.14 -17.53 -10.71
N ASN A 101 -2.18 -16.68 -10.70
CA ASN A 101 -2.48 -15.80 -11.83
C ASN A 101 -1.39 -14.74 -12.07
N THR A 102 -0.79 -14.19 -11.00
CA THR A 102 0.28 -13.18 -11.14
C THR A 102 1.66 -13.78 -11.41
N ASN A 103 1.93 -14.97 -10.88
CA ASN A 103 3.28 -15.57 -10.82
C ASN A 103 3.32 -16.99 -11.41
N GLN A 104 2.81 -17.16 -12.63
CA GLN A 104 2.62 -18.48 -13.27
C GLN A 104 3.89 -19.33 -13.35
N SER A 105 5.07 -18.72 -13.53
CA SER A 105 6.34 -19.44 -13.69
C SER A 105 7.11 -19.67 -12.38
N GLU A 106 6.74 -19.02 -11.27
CA GLU A 106 7.51 -19.11 -10.02
C GLU A 106 7.46 -20.50 -9.36
N PRO A 107 6.31 -21.19 -9.27
CA PRO A 107 6.27 -22.53 -8.71
C PRO A 107 7.17 -23.50 -9.48
N LEU A 108 7.17 -23.43 -10.81
CA LEU A 108 8.02 -24.26 -11.67
C LEU A 108 9.50 -24.02 -11.35
N ARG A 109 9.92 -22.76 -11.21
CA ARG A 109 11.30 -22.39 -10.86
C ARG A 109 11.71 -23.00 -9.51
N ILE A 110 10.83 -22.93 -8.51
CA ILE A 110 11.08 -23.52 -7.18
C ILE A 110 11.24 -25.05 -7.29
N TYR A 111 10.38 -25.73 -8.06
CA TYR A 111 10.49 -27.17 -8.28
C TYR A 111 11.77 -27.57 -9.02
N ILE A 112 12.20 -26.78 -10.01
CA ILE A 112 13.47 -27.03 -10.73
C ILE A 112 14.66 -26.92 -9.77
N PHE A 113 14.72 -25.89 -8.93
CA PHE A 113 15.79 -25.76 -7.94
C PHE A 113 15.76 -26.88 -6.90
N LEU A 114 14.57 -27.29 -6.44
CA LEU A 114 14.42 -28.44 -5.55
C LEU A 114 14.93 -29.73 -6.22
N PHE A 115 14.52 -29.98 -7.46
CA PHE A 115 14.92 -31.16 -8.22
C PHE A 115 16.43 -31.20 -8.46
N LEU A 116 17.04 -30.07 -8.84
CA LEU A 116 18.49 -29.96 -9.02
C LEU A 116 19.23 -30.21 -7.69
N THR A 117 18.70 -29.73 -6.58
CA THR A 117 19.29 -29.95 -5.25
C THR A 117 19.22 -31.41 -4.85
N ILE A 118 18.06 -32.07 -5.02
CA ILE A 118 17.90 -33.50 -4.71
C ILE A 118 18.78 -34.33 -5.63
N SER A 119 18.80 -34.03 -6.93
CA SER A 119 19.64 -34.73 -7.91
C SER A 119 21.13 -34.59 -7.57
N GLY A 120 21.56 -33.39 -7.18
CA GLY A 120 22.92 -33.11 -6.76
C GLY A 120 23.32 -33.85 -5.48
N LEU A 121 22.43 -33.92 -4.48
CA LEU A 121 22.62 -34.72 -3.26
C LEU A 121 22.69 -36.23 -3.54
N CYS A 122 21.90 -36.73 -4.50
CA CYS A 122 21.90 -38.13 -4.90
C CYS A 122 23.07 -38.47 -5.85
N SER A 123 23.67 -37.48 -6.50
CA SER A 123 24.70 -37.65 -7.53
C SER A 123 25.88 -38.56 -7.12
N PRO A 124 26.45 -38.45 -5.90
CA PRO A 124 27.55 -39.32 -5.48
C PRO A 124 27.17 -40.79 -5.36
N ALA A 125 25.91 -41.10 -5.05
CA ALA A 125 25.44 -42.49 -4.92
C ALA A 125 25.34 -43.21 -6.28
N PHE A 126 25.20 -42.45 -7.38
CA PHE A 126 25.10 -42.96 -8.75
C PHE A 126 26.37 -42.75 -9.59
N ALA A 127 27.41 -42.17 -8.99
CA ALA A 127 28.68 -41.96 -9.65
C ALA A 127 29.39 -43.30 -9.92
N ALA A 128 29.96 -43.46 -11.11
CA ALA A 128 30.84 -44.59 -11.41
C ALA A 128 32.08 -44.57 -10.50
N ARG A 129 32.76 -45.70 -10.29
CA ARG A 129 33.91 -45.76 -9.38
C ARG A 129 35.13 -44.95 -9.86
N ASP A 130 35.18 -44.57 -11.13
CA ASP A 130 36.35 -43.95 -11.77
C ASP A 130 36.15 -42.46 -12.15
N VAL A 131 35.32 -41.70 -11.43
CA VAL A 131 35.10 -40.27 -11.75
C VAL A 131 36.21 -39.40 -11.17
N ALA A 132 36.65 -38.41 -11.95
CA ALA A 132 37.65 -37.44 -11.53
C ALA A 132 37.15 -36.52 -10.41
N ALA A 133 38.06 -36.08 -9.53
CA ALA A 133 37.72 -35.29 -8.33
C ALA A 133 36.94 -33.99 -8.61
N TRP A 134 37.17 -33.35 -9.77
CA TRP A 134 36.47 -32.12 -10.16
C TRP A 134 34.95 -32.32 -10.31
N TYR A 135 34.49 -33.53 -10.62
CA TYR A 135 33.07 -33.86 -10.69
C TYR A 135 32.36 -33.59 -9.36
N TYR A 136 32.95 -34.04 -8.24
CA TYR A 136 32.37 -33.84 -6.91
C TYR A 136 32.34 -32.36 -6.52
N ILE A 137 33.36 -31.60 -6.92
CA ILE A 137 33.40 -30.15 -6.69
C ILE A 137 32.25 -29.46 -7.44
N ILE A 138 32.07 -29.78 -8.73
CA ILE A 138 30.97 -29.20 -9.53
C ILE A 138 29.61 -29.62 -8.99
N ALA A 139 29.43 -30.90 -8.64
CA ALA A 139 28.19 -31.41 -8.06
C ALA A 139 27.87 -30.70 -6.74
N ALA A 140 28.86 -30.51 -5.87
CA ALA A 140 28.69 -29.78 -4.61
C ALA A 140 28.30 -28.31 -4.84
N VAL A 141 29.00 -27.60 -5.74
CA VAL A 141 28.70 -26.19 -6.07
C VAL A 141 27.29 -26.05 -6.64
N LEU A 142 26.90 -26.93 -7.58
CA LEU A 142 25.55 -26.90 -8.16
C LEU A 142 24.48 -27.20 -7.12
N THR A 143 24.70 -28.19 -6.25
CA THR A 143 23.78 -28.57 -5.18
C THR A 143 23.57 -27.43 -4.18
N LEU A 144 24.66 -26.81 -3.73
CA LEU A 144 24.61 -25.71 -2.78
C LEU A 144 23.95 -24.47 -3.41
N GLY A 145 24.32 -24.15 -4.65
CA GLY A 145 23.73 -23.03 -5.41
C GLY A 145 22.23 -23.21 -5.64
N SER A 146 21.80 -24.39 -6.11
CA SER A 146 20.37 -24.69 -6.31
C SER A 146 19.61 -24.74 -4.99
N GLY A 147 20.21 -25.28 -3.92
CA GLY A 147 19.60 -25.34 -2.59
C GLY A 147 19.36 -23.95 -2.01
N PHE A 148 20.34 -23.06 -2.12
CA PHE A 148 20.20 -21.66 -1.72
C PHE A 148 19.08 -20.95 -2.50
N LEU A 149 19.07 -21.10 -3.84
CA LEU A 149 18.03 -20.50 -4.68
C LEU A 149 16.64 -21.06 -4.37
N PHE A 150 16.52 -22.36 -4.10
CA PHE A 150 15.27 -22.99 -3.65
C PHE A 150 14.76 -22.32 -2.36
N LEU A 151 15.59 -22.22 -1.32
CA LEU A 151 15.19 -21.63 -0.05
C LEU A 151 14.79 -20.16 -0.18
N ARG A 152 15.57 -19.39 -0.95
CA ARG A 152 15.29 -17.97 -1.20
C ARG A 152 13.96 -17.77 -1.93
N GLU A 153 13.74 -18.50 -3.02
CA GLU A 153 12.53 -18.35 -3.84
C GLU A 153 11.29 -18.91 -3.13
N ARG A 154 11.43 -20.02 -2.38
CA ARG A 154 10.38 -20.52 -1.48
C ARG A 154 10.01 -19.47 -0.44
N GLY A 155 10.98 -18.87 0.25
CA GLY A 155 10.75 -17.85 1.27
C GLY A 155 10.01 -16.62 0.73
N LYS A 156 10.42 -16.12 -0.45
CA LYS A 156 9.73 -15.01 -1.12
C LYS A 156 8.28 -15.33 -1.46
N ARG A 157 8.03 -16.54 -2.00
CA ARG A 157 6.68 -17.00 -2.32
C ARG A 157 5.81 -17.08 -1.06
N THR A 158 6.30 -17.71 -0.01
CA THR A 158 5.59 -17.82 1.28
C THR A 158 5.22 -16.44 1.82
N ALA A 159 6.16 -15.49 1.82
CA ALA A 159 5.88 -14.12 2.27
C ALA A 159 4.79 -13.42 1.43
N GLN A 160 4.78 -13.62 0.11
CA GLN A 160 3.72 -13.08 -0.76
C GLN A 160 2.36 -13.72 -0.49
N LEU A 161 2.30 -15.02 -0.24
CA LEU A 161 1.05 -15.72 0.08
C LEU A 161 0.49 -15.29 1.44
N VAL A 162 1.34 -15.18 2.46
CA VAL A 162 0.96 -14.63 3.79
C VAL A 162 0.40 -13.21 3.63
N ARG A 163 1.07 -12.35 2.86
CA ARG A 163 0.56 -11.01 2.56
C ARG A 163 -0.82 -11.04 1.89
N LEU A 164 -1.00 -11.85 0.85
CA LEU A 164 -2.28 -11.96 0.15
C LEU A 164 -3.37 -12.48 1.08
N GLN A 165 -3.09 -13.50 1.89
CA GLN A 165 -4.02 -14.02 2.87
C GLN A 165 -4.50 -12.93 3.84
N ARG A 166 -3.59 -12.09 4.34
CA ARG A 166 -3.94 -10.93 5.18
C ARG A 166 -4.83 -9.93 4.46
N GLU A 167 -4.51 -9.60 3.21
CA GLU A 167 -5.32 -8.70 2.38
C GLU A 167 -6.75 -9.23 2.18
N TYR A 168 -6.92 -10.55 2.07
CA TYR A 168 -8.24 -11.19 1.99
C TYR A 168 -8.95 -11.25 3.34
N SER A 169 -8.26 -11.59 4.43
CA SER A 169 -8.82 -11.63 5.78
C SER A 169 -9.33 -10.26 6.22
N LEU A 170 -8.55 -9.18 5.97
CA LEU A 170 -8.98 -7.81 6.22
C LEU A 170 -10.23 -7.45 5.38
N GLY A 171 -10.33 -7.97 4.16
CA GLY A 171 -11.48 -7.78 3.29
C GLY A 171 -12.78 -8.41 3.80
N ASP A 172 -12.73 -9.44 4.63
CA ASP A 172 -13.92 -10.09 5.17
C ASP A 172 -14.45 -9.42 6.45
N LEU A 173 -13.67 -8.51 7.04
CA LEU A 173 -14.09 -7.80 8.24
C LEU A 173 -15.31 -6.91 7.93
N LYS A 174 -16.19 -6.79 8.93
CA LYS A 174 -17.48 -6.11 8.81
C LYS A 174 -17.41 -4.70 9.35
N ILE A 175 -18.05 -3.80 8.63
CA ILE A 175 -18.12 -2.38 8.93
C ILE A 175 -19.53 -1.86 8.71
N GLU A 176 -19.83 -0.76 9.37
CA GLU A 176 -21.03 0.04 9.18
C GLU A 176 -20.62 1.42 8.68
N ILE A 177 -21.16 1.80 7.53
CA ILE A 177 -20.97 3.13 6.96
C ILE A 177 -22.28 3.88 7.14
N SER A 178 -22.24 4.98 7.87
CA SER A 178 -23.37 5.85 8.07
C SER A 178 -23.45 6.86 6.94
N ASP A 179 -24.58 6.94 6.24
CA ASP A 179 -24.82 8.00 5.28
C ASP A 179 -25.55 9.15 5.97
N SER A 180 -24.84 10.24 6.26
CA SER A 180 -25.40 11.42 6.91
C SER A 180 -26.53 12.08 6.10
N ALA A 181 -26.55 11.91 4.77
CA ALA A 181 -27.54 12.56 3.89
C ALA A 181 -28.88 11.80 3.90
N VAL A 182 -28.84 10.48 4.00
CA VAL A 182 -30.03 9.61 3.93
C VAL A 182 -30.44 9.11 5.33
N GLY A 183 -29.60 9.31 6.34
CA GLY A 183 -29.84 8.79 7.69
C GLY A 183 -29.86 7.26 7.76
N THR A 184 -29.33 6.59 6.73
CA THR A 184 -29.31 5.14 6.62
C THR A 184 -27.90 4.64 6.90
N SER A 185 -27.76 3.63 7.76
CA SER A 185 -26.51 2.91 7.95
C SER A 185 -26.47 1.67 7.07
N THR A 186 -25.39 1.50 6.32
CA THR A 186 -25.17 0.32 5.48
C THR A 186 -24.12 -0.56 6.12
N ARG A 187 -24.53 -1.78 6.47
CA ARG A 187 -23.63 -2.82 6.99
C ARG A 187 -23.06 -3.61 5.83
N CYS A 188 -21.75 -3.65 5.72
CA CYS A 188 -21.07 -4.33 4.62
C CYS A 188 -19.72 -4.89 5.05
N GLU A 189 -19.13 -5.75 4.23
CA GLU A 189 -17.76 -6.21 4.42
C GLU A 189 -16.80 -5.26 3.71
N VAL A 190 -15.57 -5.12 4.22
CA VAL A 190 -14.54 -4.23 3.64
C VAL A 190 -14.30 -4.54 2.16
N ARG A 191 -14.37 -5.80 1.73
CA ARG A 191 -14.22 -6.21 0.33
C ARG A 191 -15.27 -5.64 -0.61
N SER A 192 -16.46 -5.29 -0.10
CA SER A 192 -17.52 -4.68 -0.90
C SER A 192 -17.21 -3.21 -1.27
N LEU A 193 -16.25 -2.59 -0.58
CA LEU A 193 -15.72 -1.28 -0.89
C LEU A 193 -14.69 -1.29 -2.02
N ARG A 194 -14.20 -2.48 -2.42
CA ARG A 194 -13.34 -2.60 -3.59
C ARG A 194 -14.03 -1.96 -4.79
N THR A 195 -13.26 -1.27 -5.61
CA THR A 195 -13.69 -0.42 -6.75
C THR A 195 -14.47 0.85 -6.39
N LYS A 196 -14.82 1.07 -5.11
CA LYS A 196 -15.63 2.22 -4.68
C LYS A 196 -14.85 3.18 -3.78
N ARG A 197 -14.16 2.65 -2.76
CA ARG A 197 -13.51 3.45 -1.71
C ARG A 197 -12.17 2.82 -1.30
N ARG A 198 -11.27 3.66 -0.80
CA ARG A 198 -10.03 3.30 -0.11
C ARG A 198 -10.35 3.16 1.38
N VAL A 199 -9.59 2.35 2.11
CA VAL A 199 -9.84 2.10 3.54
C VAL A 199 -8.56 2.33 4.32
N VAL A 200 -8.64 3.02 5.45
CA VAL A 200 -7.56 3.18 6.41
C VAL A 200 -8.08 2.70 7.76
N ALA A 201 -7.58 1.58 8.24
CA ALA A 201 -7.93 1.04 9.55
C ALA A 201 -6.88 1.51 10.56
N LEU A 202 -7.32 2.15 11.64
CA LEU A 202 -6.51 2.64 12.76
C LEU A 202 -6.75 1.76 13.98
N PHE A 203 -5.70 1.22 14.58
CA PHE A 203 -5.76 0.37 15.75
C PHE A 203 -4.93 0.97 16.88
N GLY A 204 -5.50 1.18 18.06
CA GLY A 204 -4.77 1.77 19.18
C GLY A 204 -5.60 1.96 20.44
N LYS A 205 -5.00 2.60 21.44
CA LYS A 205 -5.71 3.06 22.65
C LYS A 205 -6.54 4.31 22.35
N ARG A 206 -7.46 4.66 23.24
CA ARG A 206 -8.31 5.86 23.14
C ARG A 206 -7.52 7.11 22.76
N ASP A 207 -6.49 7.47 23.53
CA ASP A 207 -5.73 8.71 23.34
C ASP A 207 -5.04 8.77 21.97
N GLN A 208 -4.48 7.63 21.54
CA GLN A 208 -3.79 7.52 20.25
C GLN A 208 -4.76 7.56 19.07
N LEU A 209 -5.95 6.99 19.22
CA LEU A 209 -7.00 7.09 18.21
C LEU A 209 -7.50 8.53 18.12
N ALA A 210 -7.72 9.20 19.25
CA ALA A 210 -8.16 10.58 19.29
C ALA A 210 -7.14 11.50 18.60
N GLU A 211 -5.85 11.33 18.90
CA GLU A 211 -4.76 12.05 18.24
C GLU A 211 -4.74 11.79 16.72
N ALA A 212 -4.81 10.53 16.29
CA ALA A 212 -4.78 10.18 14.88
C ALA A 212 -6.00 10.68 14.08
N LEU A 213 -7.17 10.71 14.72
CA LEU A 213 -8.40 11.25 14.15
C LEU A 213 -8.38 12.79 14.11
N ALA A 214 -7.85 13.45 15.15
CA ALA A 214 -7.67 14.89 15.16
C ALA A 214 -6.70 15.34 14.06
N ALA A 215 -5.61 14.58 13.82
CA ALA A 215 -4.68 14.83 12.72
C ALA A 215 -5.33 14.66 11.33
N ALA A 216 -6.41 13.88 11.22
CA ALA A 216 -7.14 13.70 9.96
C ALA A 216 -8.11 14.85 9.64
N LEU A 217 -8.53 15.62 10.65
CA LEU A 217 -9.56 16.66 10.52
C LEU A 217 -9.26 17.71 9.44
N PRO A 218 -8.04 18.27 9.33
CA PRO A 218 -7.75 19.27 8.30
C PRO A 218 -7.95 18.75 6.88
N TYR A 219 -7.94 17.43 6.70
CA TYR A 219 -8.04 16.76 5.42
C TYR A 219 -9.44 16.18 5.12
N ARG A 220 -10.47 16.52 5.92
CA ARG A 220 -11.84 15.97 5.78
C ARG A 220 -12.36 16.01 4.34
N ARG A 221 -12.24 17.15 3.64
CA ARG A 221 -12.67 17.25 2.24
C ARG A 221 -11.83 16.39 1.31
N ARG A 222 -10.52 16.35 1.54
CA ARG A 222 -9.58 15.57 0.72
C ARG A 222 -9.79 14.07 0.89
N LEU A 223 -10.11 13.62 2.10
CA LEU A 223 -10.50 12.24 2.41
C LEU A 223 -11.76 11.86 1.61
N GLU A 224 -12.78 12.71 1.58
CA GLU A 224 -14.00 12.48 0.81
C GLU A 224 -13.73 12.41 -0.71
N GLN A 225 -12.99 13.39 -1.26
CA GLN A 225 -12.65 13.42 -2.69
C GLN A 225 -11.81 12.21 -3.10
N SER A 226 -10.91 11.76 -2.23
CA SER A 226 -10.10 10.55 -2.40
C SER A 226 -10.87 9.28 -2.09
N GLY A 227 -12.14 9.38 -1.67
CA GLY A 227 -12.96 8.25 -1.27
C GLY A 227 -12.30 7.38 -0.21
N VAL A 228 -11.55 7.98 0.71
CA VAL A 228 -10.92 7.29 1.83
C VAL A 228 -11.93 7.17 2.96
N VAL A 229 -12.01 5.98 3.55
CA VAL A 229 -12.82 5.69 4.73
C VAL A 229 -11.91 5.27 5.85
N ILE A 230 -11.97 5.99 6.97
CA ILE A 230 -11.24 5.71 8.19
C ILE A 230 -12.09 4.81 9.08
N ILE A 231 -11.49 3.75 9.61
CA ILE A 231 -12.12 2.86 10.58
C ILE A 231 -11.25 2.93 11.84
N PRO A 232 -11.73 3.51 12.95
CA PRO A 232 -11.05 3.45 14.23
C PRO A 232 -11.41 2.16 14.97
N ILE A 233 -10.40 1.44 15.46
CA ILE A 233 -10.52 0.20 16.20
C ILE A 233 -9.78 0.37 17.53
N SER A 234 -10.51 0.30 18.63
CA SER A 234 -9.90 0.33 19.96
C SER A 234 -9.31 -1.03 20.33
N ALA A 235 -8.13 -0.99 20.96
CA ALA A 235 -7.48 -2.15 21.55
C ALA A 235 -8.19 -2.67 22.82
N SER A 236 -8.99 -1.84 23.49
CA SER A 236 -9.62 -2.18 24.78
C SER A 236 -11.08 -2.63 24.61
N ASN A 237 -11.95 -1.71 24.24
CA ASN A 237 -13.41 -1.87 24.17
C ASN A 237 -14.01 -0.89 23.14
N ALA A 238 -15.26 -1.13 22.72
CA ALA A 238 -15.92 -0.31 21.70
C ALA A 238 -16.13 1.14 22.19
N ASP A 239 -16.48 1.31 23.47
CA ASP A 239 -16.74 2.60 24.08
C ASP A 239 -15.52 3.54 24.02
N ASP A 240 -14.30 3.01 24.13
CA ASP A 240 -13.07 3.81 23.98
C ASP A 240 -12.92 4.37 22.56
N ALA A 241 -13.33 3.63 21.52
CA ALA A 241 -13.29 4.12 20.14
C ALA A 241 -14.33 5.21 19.91
N GLU A 242 -15.55 5.04 20.44
CA GLU A 242 -16.60 6.05 20.38
C GLU A 242 -16.23 7.31 21.16
N ALA A 243 -15.60 7.14 22.33
CA ALA A 243 -15.13 8.26 23.13
C ALA A 243 -13.97 9.01 22.46
N ALA A 244 -13.01 8.29 21.86
CA ALA A 244 -11.95 8.90 21.06
C ALA A 244 -12.50 9.69 19.86
N LEU A 245 -13.53 9.17 19.21
CA LEU A 245 -14.23 9.86 18.12
C LEU A 245 -14.94 11.12 18.59
N ALA A 246 -15.68 11.03 19.70
CA ALA A 246 -16.37 12.18 20.27
C ALA A 246 -15.39 13.26 20.74
N GLU A 247 -14.25 12.87 21.31
CA GLU A 247 -13.19 13.78 21.75
C GLU A 247 -12.53 14.47 20.56
N ALA A 248 -12.07 13.70 19.57
CA ALA A 248 -11.37 14.24 18.40
C ALA A 248 -12.27 15.12 17.53
N LEU A 249 -13.55 14.75 17.36
CA LEU A 249 -14.44 15.39 16.39
C LEU A 249 -15.36 16.45 17.01
N GLY A 250 -15.25 16.76 18.30
CA GLY A 250 -16.11 17.76 18.94
C GLY A 250 -17.55 17.27 19.20
N GLY A 251 -17.68 16.01 19.62
CA GLY A 251 -18.92 15.38 20.05
C GLY A 251 -19.75 14.76 18.90
N ALA A 252 -20.98 14.37 19.22
CA ALA A 252 -21.85 13.63 18.30
C ALA A 252 -22.15 14.38 16.99
N SER A 253 -22.20 15.71 17.02
CA SER A 253 -22.41 16.54 15.83
C SER A 253 -21.26 16.39 14.83
N GLY A 254 -20.01 16.44 15.32
CA GLY A 254 -18.84 16.27 14.46
C GLY A 254 -18.65 14.84 13.96
N VAL A 255 -18.95 13.84 14.78
CA VAL A 255 -19.00 12.43 14.31
C VAL A 255 -20.01 12.28 13.16
N ARG A 256 -21.17 12.92 13.26
CA ARG A 256 -22.19 12.91 12.18
C ARG A 256 -21.73 13.64 10.92
N ALA A 257 -20.98 14.73 11.07
CA ALA A 257 -20.36 15.44 9.96
C ALA A 257 -19.28 14.57 9.27
N ALA A 258 -18.53 13.78 10.06
CA ALA A 258 -17.47 12.90 9.58
C ALA A 258 -17.97 11.60 8.92
N ALA A 259 -19.26 11.26 9.01
CA ALA A 259 -19.77 9.96 8.55
C ALA A 259 -19.54 9.66 7.05
N ARG A 260 -19.23 10.68 6.23
CA ARG A 260 -18.87 10.50 4.82
C ARG A 260 -17.53 9.78 4.62
N TRP A 261 -16.58 10.01 5.52
CA TRP A 261 -15.22 9.48 5.49
C TRP A 261 -14.89 8.61 6.71
N LEU A 262 -15.85 8.37 7.61
CA LEU A 262 -15.72 7.53 8.79
C LEU A 262 -16.63 6.29 8.69
N ALA A 263 -16.14 5.15 9.19
CA ALA A 263 -16.93 3.93 9.34
C ALA A 263 -16.72 3.28 10.71
N THR A 264 -17.74 2.59 11.21
CA THR A 264 -17.73 1.93 12.51
C THR A 264 -17.45 0.43 12.35
N PRO A 265 -16.55 -0.17 13.14
CA PRO A 265 -16.36 -1.62 13.12
C PRO A 265 -17.55 -2.35 13.75
N LEU A 266 -18.13 -3.35 13.07
CA LEU A 266 -19.28 -4.11 13.60
C LEU A 266 -18.89 -5.31 14.48
N SER A 267 -17.73 -5.90 14.22
CA SER A 267 -17.24 -7.08 14.92
C SER A 267 -15.88 -6.77 15.53
N LEU A 268 -15.89 -5.99 16.61
CA LEU A 268 -14.67 -5.46 17.25
C LEU A 268 -13.67 -6.59 17.56
N GLU A 269 -14.15 -7.74 18.04
CA GLU A 269 -13.29 -8.88 18.34
C GLU A 269 -12.55 -9.41 17.11
N SER A 270 -13.21 -9.53 15.97
CA SER A 270 -12.57 -9.96 14.72
C SER A 270 -11.55 -8.95 14.21
N TRP A 271 -11.84 -7.66 14.41
CA TRP A 271 -10.90 -6.58 14.09
C TRP A 271 -9.67 -6.62 15.00
N ARG A 272 -9.87 -6.81 16.31
CA ARG A 272 -8.79 -6.93 17.29
C ARG A 272 -7.92 -8.14 17.01
N GLN A 273 -8.51 -9.32 16.85
CA GLN A 273 -7.78 -10.54 16.50
C GLN A 273 -6.92 -10.34 15.25
N TYR A 274 -7.46 -9.70 14.20
CA TYR A 274 -6.70 -9.42 12.98
C TYR A 274 -5.45 -8.55 13.25
N PHE A 275 -5.58 -7.51 14.07
CA PHE A 275 -4.45 -6.65 14.42
C PHE A 275 -3.48 -7.31 15.41
N GLU A 276 -3.98 -8.10 16.35
CA GLU A 276 -3.16 -8.87 17.30
C GLU A 276 -2.32 -9.91 16.54
N ASP A 277 -2.91 -10.68 15.62
CA ASP A 277 -2.20 -11.63 14.73
C ASP A 277 -1.13 -10.91 13.89
N LEU A 278 -1.42 -9.70 13.41
CA LEU A 278 -0.47 -8.89 12.63
C LEU A 278 0.72 -8.44 13.49
N LEU A 279 0.47 -8.17 14.76
CA LEU A 279 1.45 -7.64 15.71
C LEU A 279 2.33 -8.73 16.32
N GLU A 280 1.78 -9.90 16.62
CA GLU A 280 2.55 -11.05 17.10
C GLU A 280 3.68 -11.41 16.12
N GLU A 281 3.41 -11.41 14.81
CA GLU A 281 4.45 -11.66 13.80
C GLU A 281 5.52 -10.57 13.74
N LYS A 282 5.14 -9.31 14.02
CA LYS A 282 6.04 -8.15 13.94
C LYS A 282 6.87 -7.94 15.21
N GLY A 283 6.69 -8.76 16.25
CA GLY A 283 7.39 -8.63 17.53
C GLY A 283 6.69 -7.71 18.54
N GLY A 284 5.38 -7.51 18.38
CA GLY A 284 4.52 -6.76 19.30
C GLY A 284 4.46 -5.24 19.03
N THR A 285 3.47 -4.59 19.65
CA THR A 285 3.48 -3.14 19.82
C THR A 285 4.12 -2.83 21.16
N ASN A 286 5.07 -1.89 21.19
CA ASN A 286 5.48 -1.26 22.45
C ASN A 286 4.37 -0.32 22.97
N GLY A 287 3.11 -0.76 22.95
CA GLY A 287 1.92 0.05 23.21
C GLY A 287 1.62 1.13 22.17
N ARG A 288 2.25 1.10 20.99
CA ARG A 288 2.03 2.07 19.90
C ARG A 288 0.79 1.73 19.07
N ALA A 289 0.11 2.76 18.57
CA ALA A 289 -0.93 2.60 17.57
C ALA A 289 -0.37 2.00 16.27
N VAL A 290 -1.25 1.48 15.43
CA VAL A 290 -0.93 0.86 14.13
C VAL A 290 -1.98 1.29 13.15
N TRP A 291 -1.59 1.50 11.90
CA TRP A 291 -2.55 1.68 10.82
C TRP A 291 -2.25 0.75 9.65
N VAL A 292 -3.31 0.38 8.93
CA VAL A 292 -3.22 -0.39 7.67
C VAL A 292 -4.13 0.24 6.63
N GLY A 293 -3.56 0.50 5.46
CA GLY A 293 -4.26 1.10 4.34
C GLY A 293 -4.54 0.12 3.20
N LEU A 294 -5.79 0.05 2.76
CA LEU A 294 -6.24 -0.63 1.55
C LEU A 294 -6.55 0.34 0.41
N SER A 295 -6.04 0.00 -0.76
CA SER A 295 -6.33 0.70 -2.01
C SER A 295 -7.74 0.41 -2.50
N VAL A 296 -8.20 1.16 -3.51
CA VAL A 296 -9.48 0.90 -4.21
C VAL A 296 -9.57 -0.54 -4.73
N LYS A 297 -8.44 -1.17 -5.08
CA LYS A 297 -8.41 -2.57 -5.55
C LYS A 297 -8.47 -3.59 -4.39
N GLY A 298 -8.49 -3.13 -3.13
CA GLY A 298 -8.44 -3.96 -1.94
C GLY A 298 -7.06 -4.54 -1.63
N ARG A 299 -5.99 -3.94 -2.18
CA ARG A 299 -4.59 -4.31 -1.91
C ARG A 299 -4.03 -3.42 -0.82
N VAL A 300 -3.18 -3.96 0.07
CA VAL A 300 -2.47 -3.14 1.05
C VAL A 300 -1.46 -2.26 0.32
N PHE A 301 -1.57 -0.95 0.50
CA PHE A 301 -0.61 0.02 -0.07
C PHE A 301 0.38 0.54 0.99
N GLY A 302 0.02 0.52 2.27
CA GLY A 302 0.85 1.03 3.37
C GLY A 302 0.37 0.51 4.72
N SER A 303 1.30 0.43 5.66
CA SER A 303 1.04 0.10 7.07
C SER A 303 2.23 0.55 7.89
N ASP A 304 1.99 1.20 9.03
CA ASP A 304 3.04 1.60 9.95
C ASP A 304 2.54 1.67 11.40
N PHE A 305 3.47 1.87 12.33
CA PHE A 305 3.18 2.22 13.71
C PHE A 305 2.90 3.73 13.85
N GLY A 306 2.06 4.10 14.81
CA GLY A 306 1.67 5.48 15.09
C GLY A 306 0.49 5.96 14.24
N CYS A 307 0.41 7.28 14.07
CA CYS A 307 -0.57 7.93 13.19
C CYS A 307 -0.04 7.94 11.74
N PRO A 308 -0.90 7.72 10.73
CA PRO A 308 -0.52 8.00 9.35
C PRO A 308 -0.20 9.49 9.15
N VAL A 309 0.82 9.76 8.34
CA VAL A 309 1.14 11.11 7.85
C VAL A 309 0.17 11.44 6.72
N TRP A 310 -0.91 12.16 7.05
CA TRP A 310 -2.11 12.27 6.20
C TRP A 310 -1.87 13.01 4.88
N ASP A 311 -1.06 14.06 4.89
CA ASP A 311 -0.61 14.81 3.71
C ASP A 311 0.17 13.93 2.73
N GLU A 312 1.19 13.21 3.19
CA GLU A 312 1.94 12.26 2.34
C GLU A 312 1.02 11.17 1.77
N LEU A 313 0.16 10.63 2.65
CA LEU A 313 -0.80 9.59 2.31
C LEU A 313 -1.76 10.06 1.21
N LEU A 314 -2.30 11.28 1.35
CA LEU A 314 -3.31 11.86 0.44
C LEU A 314 -2.69 12.49 -0.81
N ALA A 315 -1.42 12.86 -0.77
CA ALA A 315 -0.63 13.21 -1.96
C ALA A 315 -0.44 11.98 -2.85
N ALA A 316 -0.16 10.81 -2.27
CA ALA A 316 -0.07 9.54 -2.99
C ALA A 316 -1.43 9.00 -3.49
N MET A 317 -2.55 9.55 -2.99
CA MET A 317 -3.91 9.12 -3.35
C MET A 317 -4.62 10.17 -4.19
N PRO A 318 -4.68 9.98 -5.52
CA PRO A 318 -5.44 10.90 -6.35
C PRO A 318 -6.93 10.83 -6.03
N PRO A 319 -7.64 11.96 -6.14
CA PRO A 319 -9.07 12.00 -5.92
C PRO A 319 -9.80 11.13 -6.95
N LEU A 320 -10.91 10.51 -6.55
CA LEU A 320 -11.66 9.58 -7.41
C LEU A 320 -12.39 10.31 -8.54
N ALA A 321 -12.74 11.58 -8.30
CA ALA A 321 -13.22 12.51 -9.30
C ALA A 321 -12.23 13.69 -9.39
N PRO A 322 -11.96 14.23 -10.59
CA PRO A 322 -11.09 15.38 -10.72
C PRO A 322 -11.70 16.58 -9.98
N PRO A 323 -10.95 17.23 -9.07
CA PRO A 323 -11.42 18.41 -8.36
C PRO A 323 -11.58 19.56 -9.35
N ARG A 324 -12.57 20.42 -9.13
CA ARG A 324 -12.79 21.59 -9.99
C ARG A 324 -12.14 22.83 -9.37
N SER A 325 -11.52 23.67 -10.19
CA SER A 325 -10.93 24.94 -9.76
C SER A 325 -11.94 25.93 -9.18
N THR A 326 -13.24 25.72 -9.39
CA THR A 326 -14.34 26.57 -8.90
C THR A 326 -15.06 25.98 -7.69
N GLU A 327 -14.51 24.94 -7.07
CA GLU A 327 -15.15 24.33 -5.90
C GLU A 327 -15.16 25.31 -4.71
N PRO A 328 -16.33 25.54 -4.08
CA PRO A 328 -16.45 26.53 -2.99
C PRO A 328 -15.68 26.06 -1.77
N ALA A 329 -15.16 26.98 -0.95
CA ALA A 329 -14.52 26.65 0.32
C ALA A 329 -15.50 25.96 1.29
N PHE A 330 -14.98 25.05 2.11
CA PHE A 330 -15.72 24.38 3.17
C PHE A 330 -15.15 24.82 4.53
N ALA A 331 -15.87 25.67 5.23
CA ALA A 331 -15.50 26.12 6.57
C ALA A 331 -16.72 26.24 7.47
N GLY A 332 -16.53 25.98 8.76
CA GLY A 332 -17.48 26.42 9.79
C GLY A 332 -17.45 27.96 9.90
N ALA A 333 -18.48 28.54 10.51
CA ALA A 333 -18.56 29.99 10.71
C ALA A 333 -17.29 30.56 11.40
N ASP A 334 -16.71 29.79 12.32
CA ASP A 334 -15.57 30.20 13.15
C ASP A 334 -14.21 30.17 12.39
N SER A 335 -14.18 29.67 11.15
CA SER A 335 -12.94 29.52 10.37
C SER A 335 -12.89 30.43 9.14
N GLN A 336 -13.80 31.40 9.02
CA GLN A 336 -13.82 32.35 7.91
C GLN A 336 -12.59 33.26 7.89
N ASP A 337 -12.13 33.70 9.06
CA ASP A 337 -10.93 34.54 9.16
C ASP A 337 -9.67 33.80 8.67
N LEU A 338 -9.58 32.49 8.93
CA LEU A 338 -8.50 31.64 8.43
C LEU A 338 -8.51 31.55 6.91
N LEU A 339 -9.69 31.35 6.32
CA LEU A 339 -9.84 31.36 4.86
C LEU A 339 -9.53 32.73 4.24
N ALA A 340 -9.85 33.82 4.93
CA ALA A 340 -9.50 35.17 4.49
C ALA A 340 -7.99 35.42 4.55
N ALA A 341 -7.32 34.92 5.59
CA ALA A 341 -5.85 34.95 5.70
C ALA A 341 -5.20 34.11 4.57
N GLN A 342 -5.71 32.91 4.32
CA GLN A 342 -5.25 32.06 3.20
C GLN A 342 -5.47 32.75 1.84
N ALA A 343 -6.63 33.37 1.62
CA ALA A 343 -6.90 34.12 0.39
C ALA A 343 -5.93 35.32 0.24
N SER A 344 -5.61 35.99 1.33
CA SER A 344 -4.62 37.08 1.36
C SER A 344 -3.22 36.56 1.03
N PHE A 345 -2.83 35.39 1.55
CA PHE A 345 -1.57 34.72 1.23
C PHE A 345 -1.45 34.45 -0.27
N TYR A 346 -2.43 33.80 -0.89
CA TYR A 346 -2.36 33.50 -2.33
C TYR A 346 -2.44 34.75 -3.21
N THR A 347 -3.15 35.79 -2.76
CA THR A 347 -3.18 37.09 -3.45
C THR A 347 -1.80 37.76 -3.42
N ALA A 348 -1.13 37.77 -2.27
CA ALA A 348 0.22 38.31 -2.13
C ALA A 348 1.24 37.48 -2.92
N LEU A 349 1.14 36.14 -2.88
CA LEU A 349 2.03 35.22 -3.58
C LEU A 349 1.96 35.39 -5.10
N THR A 350 0.76 35.40 -5.67
CA THR A 350 0.55 35.57 -7.12
C THR A 350 0.81 37.01 -7.57
N GLY A 351 0.51 38.00 -6.72
CA GLY A 351 0.78 39.42 -6.96
C GLY A 351 2.25 39.82 -6.82
N GLY A 352 3.05 39.02 -6.10
CA GLY A 352 4.44 39.34 -5.75
C GLY A 352 4.55 40.51 -4.76
N ASP A 353 3.60 40.64 -3.83
CA ASP A 353 3.61 41.68 -2.79
C ASP A 353 4.30 41.17 -1.53
N GLU A 354 5.60 41.44 -1.42
CA GLU A 354 6.44 41.04 -0.29
C GLU A 354 6.00 41.67 1.03
N ALA A 355 5.52 42.92 1.00
CA ALA A 355 5.08 43.64 2.20
C ALA A 355 3.75 43.09 2.73
N ALA A 356 2.84 42.68 1.85
CA ALA A 356 1.62 41.98 2.24
C ALA A 356 1.94 40.58 2.78
N LEU A 357 2.88 39.87 2.15
CA LEU A 357 3.28 38.54 2.60
C LEU A 357 3.91 38.58 3.99
N ALA A 358 4.86 39.49 4.23
CA ALA A 358 5.51 39.65 5.53
C ALA A 358 4.52 39.92 6.69
N LYS A 359 3.40 40.60 6.43
CA LYS A 359 2.35 40.85 7.44
C LYS A 359 1.54 39.62 7.85
N LEU A 360 1.56 38.56 7.04
CA LEU A 360 0.82 37.33 7.31
C LEU A 360 1.61 36.36 8.19
N PHE A 361 2.92 36.55 8.30
CA PHE A 361 3.81 35.73 9.09
C PHE A 361 4.25 36.49 10.35
N THR A 362 4.60 35.74 11.39
CA THR A 362 5.31 36.28 12.55
C THR A 362 6.80 36.25 12.31
N ASP A 363 7.56 37.17 12.90
CA ASP A 363 9.04 37.22 12.82
C ASP A 363 9.76 36.05 13.55
N THR A 364 9.04 34.99 13.89
CA THR A 364 9.61 33.80 14.54
C THR A 364 10.06 32.83 13.46
N ASP A 365 11.37 32.77 13.24
CA ASP A 365 11.97 31.82 12.30
C ASP A 365 11.92 30.38 12.84
N ASP A 366 11.65 29.44 11.94
CA ASP A 366 11.84 28.01 12.20
C ASP A 366 13.33 27.68 12.05
N LEU A 367 13.96 27.27 13.16
CA LEU A 367 15.39 26.96 13.20
C LEU A 367 15.79 25.83 12.24
N GLU A 368 14.90 24.86 12.00
CA GLU A 368 15.17 23.74 11.11
C GLU A 368 15.17 24.21 9.64
N ILE A 369 14.19 25.02 9.26
CA ILE A 369 14.10 25.59 7.89
C ILE A 369 15.25 26.57 7.64
N SER A 370 15.56 27.44 8.61
CA SER A 370 16.66 28.40 8.49
C SER A 370 18.02 27.71 8.39
N GLU A 371 18.24 26.62 9.13
CA GLU A 371 19.45 25.81 9.00
C GLU A 371 19.49 25.05 7.67
N ALA A 372 18.36 24.52 7.20
CA ALA A 372 18.27 23.86 5.89
C ALA A 372 18.61 24.83 4.75
N LEU A 373 18.07 26.05 4.78
CA LEU A 373 18.40 27.12 3.83
C LEU A 373 19.89 27.48 3.86
N ARG A 374 20.48 27.57 5.06
CA ARG A 374 21.92 27.85 5.22
C ARG A 374 22.78 26.74 4.64
N VAL A 375 22.46 25.49 4.94
CA VAL A 375 23.19 24.31 4.45
C VAL A 375 23.08 24.19 2.93
N ASP A 376 21.89 24.43 2.36
CA ASP A 376 21.67 24.44 0.92
C ASP A 376 22.50 25.53 0.24
N ALA A 377 22.50 26.74 0.78
CA ALA A 377 23.31 27.86 0.30
C ALA A 377 24.82 27.57 0.37
N GLU A 378 25.31 26.98 1.46
CA GLU A 378 26.73 26.62 1.63
C GLU A 378 27.17 25.50 0.68
N ARG A 379 26.28 24.54 0.37
CA ARG A 379 26.58 23.40 -0.52
C ARG A 379 26.29 23.68 -1.99
N GLY A 380 25.70 24.83 -2.32
CA GLY A 380 25.31 25.20 -3.68
C GLY A 380 24.14 24.37 -4.22
N PHE A 381 23.31 23.79 -3.34
CA PHE A 381 22.04 23.17 -3.71
C PHE A 381 20.92 24.21 -3.56
N SER A 382 20.01 24.29 -4.53
CA SER A 382 19.01 25.37 -4.61
C SER A 382 17.58 24.84 -4.43
N ASN A 383 17.36 23.82 -3.61
CA ASN A 383 16.03 23.21 -3.53
C ASN A 383 15.05 24.08 -2.75
N LEU A 384 15.56 24.91 -1.83
CA LEU A 384 14.79 25.90 -1.09
C LEU A 384 15.17 27.32 -1.56
N SER A 385 14.17 28.16 -1.74
CA SER A 385 14.32 29.55 -2.22
C SER A 385 13.66 30.50 -1.24
N GLY A 386 14.31 31.62 -0.93
CA GLY A 386 13.73 32.68 -0.13
C GLY A 386 12.60 33.40 -0.88
N TRP A 387 11.80 34.18 -0.13
CA TRP A 387 10.65 34.90 -0.68
C TRP A 387 11.06 35.92 -1.75
N GLU A 388 12.24 36.51 -1.65
CA GLU A 388 12.81 37.42 -2.64
C GLU A 388 12.97 36.76 -4.02
N MET A 389 13.30 35.46 -4.05
CA MET A 389 13.40 34.69 -5.29
C MET A 389 12.03 34.20 -5.77
N VAL A 390 11.17 33.71 -4.86
CA VAL A 390 9.84 33.19 -5.20
C VAL A 390 8.91 34.30 -5.73
N LEU A 391 9.03 35.53 -5.21
CA LEU A 391 8.20 36.67 -5.59
C LEU A 391 8.78 37.50 -6.75
N ALA A 392 10.00 37.17 -7.21
CA ALA A 392 10.67 37.87 -8.30
C ALA A 392 9.83 37.85 -9.60
N PRO A 393 9.83 38.94 -10.39
CA PRO A 393 9.13 38.97 -11.67
C PRO A 393 9.57 37.81 -12.58
N GLY A 394 8.62 36.96 -13.01
CA GLY A 394 8.87 35.79 -13.84
C GLY A 394 9.14 34.48 -13.09
N ALA A 395 9.35 34.52 -11.77
CA ALA A 395 9.46 33.33 -10.91
C ALA A 395 8.17 33.00 -10.15
N ARG A 396 7.21 33.93 -10.16
CA ARG A 396 5.95 33.83 -9.42
C ARG A 396 5.12 32.63 -9.88
N PRO A 397 4.51 31.89 -8.95
CA PRO A 397 3.63 30.80 -9.33
C PRO A 397 2.32 31.36 -9.91
N GLU A 398 2.02 30.97 -11.15
CA GLU A 398 0.69 31.16 -11.72
C GLU A 398 -0.17 29.96 -11.32
N LEU A 399 -1.00 30.13 -10.28
CA LEU A 399 -1.87 29.07 -9.78
C LEU A 399 -3.24 29.60 -9.35
N THR A 400 -4.21 28.70 -9.35
CA THR A 400 -5.53 28.93 -8.75
C THR A 400 -5.75 27.92 -7.63
N VAL A 401 -6.50 28.32 -6.60
CA VAL A 401 -6.75 27.46 -5.44
C VAL A 401 -8.21 27.08 -5.41
N ALA A 402 -8.49 25.82 -5.11
CA ALA A 402 -9.85 25.35 -4.89
C ALA A 402 -9.91 24.30 -3.78
N SER A 403 -11.14 23.86 -3.49
CA SER A 403 -11.40 22.84 -2.47
C SER A 403 -10.81 23.18 -1.11
N GLN A 404 -10.82 24.47 -0.75
CA GLN A 404 -10.29 24.96 0.51
C GLN A 404 -11.07 24.37 1.69
N ASP A 405 -10.34 24.12 2.76
CA ASP A 405 -10.82 23.61 4.02
C ASP A 405 -10.06 24.30 5.15
N ALA A 406 -10.74 24.54 6.27
CA ALA A 406 -10.19 25.20 7.43
C ALA A 406 -10.73 24.57 8.71
N VAL A 407 -9.82 24.27 9.65
CA VAL A 407 -10.13 23.65 10.93
C VAL A 407 -9.34 24.36 12.04
N LEU A 408 -10.04 24.74 13.10
CA LEU A 408 -9.43 25.16 14.36
C LEU A 408 -9.11 23.91 15.18
N LEU A 409 -7.82 23.67 15.46
CA LEU A 409 -7.37 22.57 16.31
C LEU A 409 -7.33 22.98 17.79
N SER A 410 -7.02 24.25 18.06
CA SER A 410 -7.06 24.87 19.38
C SER A 410 -7.36 26.37 19.28
N GLN A 411 -7.38 27.09 20.40
CA GLN A 411 -7.54 28.55 20.40
C GLN A 411 -6.40 29.30 19.69
N THR A 412 -5.23 28.67 19.57
CA THR A 412 -4.02 29.30 19.02
C THR A 412 -3.46 28.56 17.80
N HIS A 413 -4.08 27.44 17.41
CA HIS A 413 -3.61 26.62 16.31
C HIS A 413 -4.77 26.27 15.39
N ALA A 414 -4.62 26.63 14.12
CA ALA A 414 -5.56 26.34 13.06
C ALA A 414 -4.79 25.82 11.86
N VAL A 415 -5.42 24.97 11.07
CA VAL A 415 -4.85 24.43 9.84
C VAL A 415 -5.84 24.66 8.71
N SER A 416 -5.32 25.11 7.59
CA SER A 416 -6.05 25.20 6.33
C SER A 416 -5.45 24.25 5.31
N THR A 417 -6.29 23.58 4.53
CA THR A 417 -5.85 22.74 3.42
C THR A 417 -6.53 23.17 2.14
N CYS A 418 -5.85 23.03 1.02
CA CYS A 418 -6.42 23.37 -0.27
C CYS A 418 -5.74 22.62 -1.41
N ILE A 419 -6.35 22.70 -2.59
CA ILE A 419 -5.83 22.13 -3.81
C ILE A 419 -5.34 23.27 -4.70
N GLU A 420 -4.05 23.25 -5.02
CA GLU A 420 -3.42 24.21 -5.94
C GLU A 420 -3.44 23.66 -7.36
N PHE A 421 -3.87 24.49 -8.30
CA PHE A 421 -3.90 24.24 -9.73
C PHE A 421 -2.91 25.18 -10.42
N PRO A 422 -1.62 24.81 -10.51
CA PRO A 422 -0.66 25.57 -11.28
C PRO A 422 -1.02 25.52 -12.77
N VAL A 423 -0.76 26.62 -13.50
CA VAL A 423 -0.95 26.68 -14.97
C VAL A 423 -0.08 25.64 -15.66
N LEU A 424 1.13 25.43 -15.13
CA LEU A 424 2.08 24.43 -15.59
C LEU A 424 2.41 23.48 -14.44
N GLY A 425 1.95 22.23 -14.53
CA GLY A 425 2.34 21.18 -13.59
C GLY A 425 1.17 20.33 -13.07
N PRO A 426 1.47 19.39 -12.17
CA PRO A 426 0.46 18.61 -11.48
C PRO A 426 -0.26 19.45 -10.43
N THR A 427 -1.50 19.09 -10.14
CA THR A 427 -2.26 19.62 -9.01
C THR A 427 -1.58 19.24 -7.69
N LEU A 428 -1.44 20.19 -6.76
CA LEU A 428 -0.77 19.99 -5.47
C LEU A 428 -1.78 20.04 -4.31
N LEU A 429 -1.49 19.31 -3.24
CA LEU A 429 -2.19 19.42 -1.96
C LEU A 429 -1.33 20.31 -1.06
N ALA A 430 -1.87 21.45 -0.64
CA ALA A 430 -1.21 22.36 0.29
C ALA A 430 -1.89 22.28 1.66
N SER A 431 -1.07 22.27 2.71
CA SER A 431 -1.48 22.42 4.11
C SER A 431 -0.72 23.60 4.70
N GLN A 432 -1.43 24.50 5.36
CA GLN A 432 -0.91 25.76 5.91
C GLN A 432 -1.40 25.95 7.33
#